data_AF-A0A142CTG5-F1
#
_entry.id   AF-A0A142CTG5-F1
#
_cell.length_a   1.000
_cell.length_b   1.000
_cell.length_c   1.000
_cell.angle_alpha   90.00
_cell.angle_beta   90.00
_cell.angle_gamma   90.00
#
_symmetry.space_group_name_H-M   'P 1'
#
loop_
_entity.id
_entity.type
_entity.pdbx_description
1 polymer ?
#
loop_
_entity_poly.entity_id
_entity_poly.type
_entity_poly.pdbx_seq_one_letter_code
_entity_poly.pdbx_strand_id
1 'polypeptide(L)'
;MEDPYIWMENLQDERVLKLVEEENRRFREFIGKLSDELFPELWELYSLPTLHSARLTEKGIIAMFKEKEGQVIRWLNGDVIVNSKALEAEIGDEVLLQGFTAYGKGKRSYTASQSTGRTKVLRG
;
A
#
# COMPACT_ATOMS: atom_id res chain seq x y z
N MET A 1 -5.63 -38.94 0.70
CA MET A 1 -4.19 -38.60 0.77
C MET A 1 -4.01 -37.80 2.03
N GLU A 2 -3.16 -38.24 2.96
CA GLU A 2 -2.89 -37.45 4.17
C GLU A 2 -1.83 -36.39 3.86
N ASP A 3 -2.08 -35.15 4.29
CA ASP A 3 -1.15 -34.05 4.14
C ASP A 3 -0.32 -33.90 5.44
N PRO A 4 0.99 -34.21 5.41
CA PRO A 4 1.85 -34.12 6.60
C PRO A 4 2.08 -32.68 7.08
N TYR A 5 1.69 -31.67 6.31
CA TYR A 5 1.86 -30.24 6.60
C TYR A 5 0.55 -29.50 6.81
N ILE A 6 -0.59 -30.20 6.96
CA ILE A 6 -1.89 -29.57 7.21
C ILE A 6 -1.86 -28.63 8.44
N TRP A 7 -1.01 -28.92 9.43
CA TRP A 7 -0.83 -28.07 10.60
C TRP A 7 -0.23 -26.70 10.30
N MET A 8 0.43 -26.52 9.15
CA MET A 8 0.99 -25.24 8.72
C MET A 8 -0.08 -24.23 8.30
N GLU A 9 -1.31 -24.69 8.02
CA GLU A 9 -2.43 -23.81 7.69
C GLU A 9 -2.94 -23.03 8.92
N ASN A 10 -2.67 -23.52 10.14
CA ASN A 10 -2.96 -22.79 11.35
C ASN A 10 -1.83 -21.79 11.66
N LEU A 11 -2.00 -20.55 11.22
CA LEU A 11 -1.02 -19.47 11.43
C LEU A 11 -0.83 -19.05 12.90
N GLN A 12 -1.64 -19.57 13.82
CA GLN A 12 -1.48 -19.37 15.26
C GLN A 12 -0.77 -20.54 15.96
N ASP A 13 -0.42 -21.61 15.22
CA ASP A 13 0.34 -22.73 15.77
C ASP A 13 1.77 -22.27 16.08
N GLU A 14 2.23 -22.49 17.31
CA GLU A 14 3.57 -22.07 17.77
C GLU A 14 4.69 -22.67 16.91
N ARG A 15 4.50 -23.86 16.33
CA ARG A 15 5.48 -24.49 15.44
C ARG A 15 5.65 -23.70 14.14
N VAL A 16 4.54 -23.15 13.62
CA VAL A 16 4.55 -22.32 12.41
C VAL A 16 5.23 -20.99 12.69
N LEU A 17 4.88 -20.34 13.81
CA LEU A 17 5.49 -19.07 14.22
C LEU A 17 7.00 -19.22 14.39
N LYS A 18 7.45 -20.25 15.10
CA LYS A 18 8.87 -20.53 15.30
C LYS A 18 9.61 -20.80 13.98
N LEU A 19 9.01 -21.58 13.08
CA LEU A 19 9.58 -21.83 11.75
C LEU A 19 9.75 -20.53 10.96
N VAL A 20 8.72 -19.66 10.96
CA VAL A 20 8.76 -18.36 10.27
C VAL A 20 9.85 -17.47 10.86
N GLU A 21 9.99 -17.42 12.18
CA GLU A 21 11.05 -16.65 12.84
C GLU A 21 12.45 -17.15 12.47
N GLU A 22 12.67 -18.46 12.54
CA GLU A 22 13.96 -19.08 12.26
C GLU A 22 14.39 -18.89 10.80
N GLU A 23 13.48 -19.12 9.84
CA GLU A 23 13.78 -18.96 8.42
C GLU A 23 13.91 -17.48 8.03
N ASN A 24 13.13 -16.57 8.61
CA ASN A 24 13.33 -15.12 8.42
C ASN A 24 14.70 -14.66 8.92
N ARG A 25 15.14 -15.14 10.09
CA ARG A 25 16.48 -14.84 10.61
C ARG A 25 17.56 -15.38 9.66
N ARG A 26 17.48 -16.67 9.32
CA ARG A 26 18.42 -17.32 8.41
C ARG A 26 18.53 -16.59 7.07
N PHE A 27 17.39 -16.18 6.50
CA PHE A 27 17.36 -15.45 5.24
C PHE A 27 18.01 -14.07 5.37
N ARG A 28 17.64 -13.28 6.39
CA ARG A 28 18.25 -11.96 6.63
C ARG A 28 19.76 -12.05 6.86
N GLU A 29 20.24 -13.06 7.57
CA GLU A 29 21.67 -13.31 7.74
C GLU A 29 22.36 -13.67 6.43
N PHE A 30 21.67 -14.42 5.56
CA PHE A 30 22.22 -14.86 4.28
C PHE A 30 22.32 -13.74 3.23
N ILE A 31 21.27 -12.91 3.07
CA ILE A 31 21.22 -11.86 2.03
C ILE A 31 21.32 -10.43 2.55
N GLY A 32 21.32 -10.21 3.87
CA GLY A 32 21.14 -8.88 4.47
C GLY A 32 22.15 -7.86 3.99
N LYS A 33 23.44 -8.20 3.98
CA LYS A 33 24.49 -7.30 3.50
C LYS A 33 24.28 -6.87 2.03
N LEU A 34 23.96 -7.83 1.17
CA LEU A 34 23.71 -7.55 -0.25
C LEU A 34 22.42 -6.71 -0.43
N SER A 35 21.39 -7.02 0.36
CA SER A 35 20.15 -6.23 0.38
C SER A 35 20.42 -4.79 0.77
N ASP A 36 21.22 -4.55 1.81
CA ASP A 36 21.55 -3.21 2.29
C ASP A 36 22.36 -2.40 1.27
N GLU A 37 23.27 -3.07 0.54
CA GLU A 37 24.06 -2.46 -0.53
C GLU A 37 23.19 -2.06 -1.73
N LEU A 38 22.20 -2.88 -2.10
CA LEU A 38 21.35 -2.64 -3.28
C LEU A 38 20.11 -1.78 -2.98
N PHE A 39 19.69 -1.69 -1.71
CA PHE A 39 18.48 -0.99 -1.33
C PHE A 39 18.43 0.48 -1.78
N PRO A 40 19.51 1.30 -1.66
CA PRO A 40 19.45 2.70 -2.07
C PRO A 40 19.11 2.91 -3.55
N GLU A 41 19.74 2.14 -4.45
CA GLU A 41 19.49 2.21 -5.90
C GLU A 41 18.07 1.74 -6.23
N LEU A 42 17.66 0.61 -5.64
CA LEU A 42 16.31 0.09 -5.85
C LEU A 42 15.25 1.06 -5.32
N TRP A 43 15.51 1.68 -4.17
CA TRP A 43 14.60 2.63 -3.55
C TRP A 43 14.45 3.90 -4.39
N GLU A 44 15.53 4.40 -4.98
CA GLU A 44 15.49 5.55 -5.89
C GLU A 44 14.51 5.29 -7.05
N LEU A 45 14.66 4.13 -7.71
CA LEU A 45 13.79 3.73 -8.82
C LEU A 45 12.35 3.46 -8.37
N TYR A 46 12.17 2.75 -7.26
CA TYR A 46 10.86 2.39 -6.73
C TYR A 46 10.05 3.60 -6.23
N SER A 47 10.76 4.65 -5.80
CA SER A 47 10.16 5.88 -5.25
C SER A 47 9.74 6.90 -6.30
N LEU A 48 10.02 6.64 -7.59
CA LEU A 48 9.62 7.53 -8.67
C LEU A 48 8.09 7.67 -8.72
N PRO A 49 7.56 8.90 -8.84
CA PRO A 49 6.12 9.13 -8.95
C PRO A 49 5.52 8.33 -10.09
N THR A 50 4.66 7.38 -9.76
CA THR A 50 4.03 6.49 -10.74
C THR A 50 2.53 6.77 -10.78
N LEU A 51 2.01 7.07 -11.97
CA LEU A 51 0.57 7.22 -12.19
C LEU A 51 -0.12 5.85 -12.04
N HIS A 52 -0.96 5.72 -11.02
CA HIS A 52 -1.71 4.48 -10.76
C HIS A 52 -3.05 4.47 -11.50
N SER A 53 -3.78 5.59 -11.48
CA SER A 53 -5.07 5.72 -12.18
C SER A 53 -5.43 7.18 -12.41
N ALA A 54 -6.23 7.45 -13.45
CA ALA A 54 -6.75 8.78 -13.74
C ALA A 54 -8.23 8.73 -14.14
N ARG A 55 -8.95 9.83 -13.89
CA ARG A 55 -10.36 10.01 -14.27
C ARG A 55 -10.54 11.40 -14.87
N LEU A 56 -11.18 11.44 -16.04
CA LEU A 56 -11.56 12.69 -16.70
C LEU A 56 -12.90 13.18 -16.14
N THR A 57 -12.97 14.48 -15.84
CA THR A 57 -14.19 15.16 -15.40
C THR A 57 -14.37 16.45 -16.18
N GLU A 58 -15.53 17.10 -16.07
CA GLU A 58 -15.78 18.41 -16.71
C GLU A 58 -14.83 19.50 -16.22
N LYS A 59 -14.24 19.35 -15.03
CA LYS A 59 -13.32 20.33 -14.42
C LYS A 59 -11.84 20.03 -14.65
N GLY A 60 -11.53 18.93 -15.33
CA GLY A 60 -10.17 18.46 -15.56
C GLY A 60 -9.95 17.01 -15.15
N ILE A 61 -8.67 16.61 -15.10
CA ILE A 61 -8.26 15.24 -14.79
C ILE A 61 -7.92 15.15 -13.30
N ILE A 62 -8.47 14.14 -12.63
CA ILE A 62 -8.03 13.72 -11.30
C ILE A 62 -7.16 12.48 -11.48
N ALA A 63 -6.03 12.43 -10.79
CA ALA A 63 -5.06 11.35 -10.89
C ALA A 63 -4.62 10.89 -9.50
N MET A 64 -4.42 9.58 -9.39
CA MET A 64 -3.82 8.92 -8.25
C MET A 64 -2.39 8.54 -8.59
N PHE A 65 -1.47 8.97 -7.75
CA PHE A 65 -0.05 8.68 -7.84
C PHE A 65 0.38 7.84 -6.65
N LYS A 66 1.32 6.94 -6.89
CA LYS A 66 2.19 6.39 -5.86
C LYS A 66 3.46 7.22 -5.86
N GLU A 67 3.79 7.79 -4.71
CA GLU A 67 4.99 8.61 -4.48
C GLU A 67 5.80 7.99 -3.34
N LYS A 68 7.03 8.46 -3.14
CA LYS A 68 7.97 7.95 -2.13
C LYS A 68 7.35 7.75 -0.74
N GLU A 69 6.59 8.74 -0.30
CA GLU A 69 6.03 8.79 1.05
C GLU A 69 4.60 8.22 1.14
N GLY A 70 4.02 7.70 0.04
CA GLY A 70 2.67 7.13 0.08
C GLY A 70 1.86 7.34 -1.20
N GLN A 71 0.54 7.34 -1.06
CA GLN A 71 -0.39 7.47 -2.18
C GLN A 71 -1.12 8.81 -2.12
N VAL A 72 -1.21 9.49 -3.26
CA VAL A 72 -1.81 10.82 -3.38
C VAL A 72 -2.85 10.81 -4.48
N ILE A 73 -4.04 11.35 -4.20
CA ILE A 73 -5.05 11.67 -5.23
C ILE A 73 -5.07 13.20 -5.36
N ARG A 74 -4.86 13.72 -6.57
CA ARG A 74 -4.79 15.15 -6.85
C ARG A 74 -5.39 15.50 -8.20
N TRP A 75 -5.73 16.77 -8.41
CA TRP A 75 -5.95 17.27 -9.76
C TRP A 75 -4.62 17.19 -10.54
N LEU A 76 -4.68 16.83 -11.82
CA LEU A 76 -3.51 16.84 -12.68
C LEU A 76 -3.00 18.29 -12.77
N ASN A 77 -1.78 18.52 -12.29
CA ASN A 77 -1.16 19.85 -12.14
C ASN A 77 -1.91 20.80 -11.19
N GLY A 78 -2.57 20.28 -10.16
CA GLY A 78 -3.29 21.10 -9.18
C GLY A 78 -3.28 20.52 -7.76
N ASP A 79 -4.28 20.91 -6.98
CA ASP A 79 -4.35 20.63 -5.55
C ASP A 79 -4.49 19.14 -5.21
N VAL A 80 -3.88 18.78 -4.08
CA VAL A 80 -4.06 17.47 -3.44
C VAL A 80 -5.46 17.36 -2.86
N ILE A 81 -6.12 16.24 -3.15
CA ILE A 81 -7.47 15.91 -2.66
C ILE A 81 -7.37 14.94 -1.48
N VAL A 82 -6.52 13.92 -1.61
CA VAL A 82 -6.30 12.89 -0.58
C VAL A 82 -4.82 12.56 -0.52
N ASN A 83 -4.29 12.42 0.69
CA ASN A 83 -2.93 11.95 0.96
C ASN A 83 -3.01 10.80 1.98
N SER A 84 -2.42 9.64 1.65
CA SER A 84 -2.49 8.46 2.52
C SER A 84 -1.83 8.70 3.87
N LYS A 85 -0.71 9.42 3.96
CA LYS A 85 -0.04 9.74 5.24
C LYS A 85 -0.84 10.67 6.12
N ALA A 86 -1.57 11.62 5.52
CA ALA A 86 -2.51 12.44 6.28
C ALA A 86 -3.64 11.58 6.89
N LEU A 87 -4.14 10.59 6.13
CA LEU A 87 -5.14 9.64 6.64
C LEU A 87 -4.58 8.70 7.71
N GLU A 88 -3.34 8.21 7.54
CA GLU A 88 -2.66 7.40 8.56
C GLU A 88 -2.54 8.15 9.88
N ALA A 89 -2.14 9.42 9.84
CA ALA A 89 -2.04 10.27 11.04
C ALA A 89 -3.41 10.53 11.70
N GLU A 90 -4.48 10.66 10.92
CA GLU A 90 -5.85 10.83 11.44
C GLU A 90 -6.41 9.55 12.06
N ILE A 91 -6.15 8.39 11.43
CA ILE A 91 -6.73 7.09 11.80
C ILE A 91 -5.90 6.40 12.89
N GLY A 92 -4.59 6.66 12.93
CA GLY A 92 -3.65 5.99 13.84
C GLY A 92 -3.28 4.57 13.40
N ASP A 93 -3.43 4.24 12.11
CA ASP A 93 -3.10 2.93 11.53
C ASP A 93 -2.62 3.13 10.08
N GLU A 94 -1.92 2.14 9.51
CA GLU A 94 -1.48 2.15 8.12
C GLU A 94 -2.67 2.14 7.16
N VAL A 95 -2.63 2.98 6.12
CA VAL A 95 -3.71 3.18 5.17
C VAL A 95 -3.24 2.91 3.76
N LEU A 96 -3.91 1.95 3.11
CA LEU A 96 -3.77 1.69 1.68
C LEU A 96 -4.95 2.28 0.92
N LEU A 97 -4.70 3.26 0.05
CA LEU A 97 -5.68 3.73 -0.94
C LEU A 97 -5.82 2.65 -2.01
N GLN A 98 -7.01 2.05 -2.12
CA GLN A 98 -7.28 0.98 -3.09
C GLN A 98 -7.63 1.53 -4.46
N GLY A 99 -8.29 2.69 -4.50
CA GLY A 99 -8.65 3.34 -5.75
C GLY A 99 -9.67 4.46 -5.55
N PHE A 100 -9.98 5.13 -6.65
CA PHE A 100 -10.98 6.20 -6.66
C PHE A 100 -11.80 6.20 -7.96
N THR A 101 -12.94 6.88 -7.90
CA THR A 101 -13.75 7.22 -9.06
C THR A 101 -14.16 8.69 -8.99
N ALA A 102 -14.33 9.30 -10.15
CA ALA A 102 -14.80 10.67 -10.29
C ALA A 102 -15.63 10.80 -11.56
N TYR A 103 -16.70 11.61 -11.52
CA TYR A 103 -17.62 11.78 -12.65
C TYR A 103 -18.32 13.15 -12.64
N GLY A 104 -18.83 13.54 -13.81
CA GLY A 104 -19.58 14.78 -14.05
C GLY A 104 -18.80 16.04 -13.66
N LYS A 105 -19.43 16.92 -12.87
CA LYS A 105 -18.88 18.20 -12.36
C LYS A 105 -17.80 18.04 -11.27
N GLY A 106 -17.14 16.88 -11.18
CA GLY A 106 -16.10 16.60 -10.18
C GLY A 106 -16.60 15.97 -8.88
N LYS A 107 -17.75 15.27 -8.91
CA LYS A 107 -18.15 14.40 -7.78
C LYS A 107 -17.19 13.22 -7.70
N ARG A 108 -16.76 12.86 -6.49
CA ARG A 108 -15.68 11.88 -6.29
C ARG A 108 -15.92 10.99 -5.07
N SER A 109 -15.42 9.76 -5.17
CA SER A 109 -15.36 8.84 -4.04
C SER A 109 -14.10 8.01 -4.12
N TYR A 110 -13.51 7.71 -2.96
CA TYR A 110 -12.31 6.91 -2.85
C TYR A 110 -12.49 5.82 -1.80
N THR A 111 -11.79 4.72 -2.00
CA THR A 111 -11.84 3.56 -1.11
C THR A 111 -10.45 3.36 -0.52
N ALA A 112 -10.39 3.24 0.80
CA ALA A 112 -9.17 2.99 1.53
C ALA A 112 -9.37 1.78 2.45
N SER A 113 -8.34 0.95 2.59
CA SER A 113 -8.29 -0.16 3.55
C SER A 113 -7.22 0.08 4.60
N GLN A 114 -7.52 -0.26 5.85
CA GLN A 114 -6.58 -0.31 6.95
C GLN A 114 -5.86 -1.65 7.02
N SER A 115 -4.69 -1.69 7.66
CA SER A 115 -3.91 -2.93 7.90
C SER A 115 -4.75 -4.03 8.57
N THR A 116 -5.71 -3.63 9.40
CA THR A 116 -6.69 -4.51 10.08
C THR A 116 -7.80 -5.07 9.16
N GLY A 117 -7.75 -4.82 7.85
CA GLY A 117 -8.72 -5.31 6.85
C GLY A 117 -10.01 -4.50 6.77
N ARG A 118 -10.15 -3.42 7.56
CA ARG A 118 -11.32 -2.54 7.50
C ARG A 118 -11.27 -1.64 6.27
N THR A 119 -12.28 -1.75 5.42
CA THR A 119 -12.45 -0.89 4.24
C THR A 119 -13.39 0.27 4.55
N LYS A 120 -12.94 1.51 4.32
CA LYS A 120 -13.74 2.73 4.48
C LYS A 120 -13.93 3.38 3.11
N VAL A 121 -15.20 3.62 2.74
CA VAL A 121 -15.54 4.44 1.58
C VAL A 121 -15.66 5.88 2.05
N LEU A 122 -14.83 6.75 1.49
CA LEU A 122 -14.82 8.17 1.78
C LEU A 122 -15.37 8.93 0.57
N ARG A 123 -16.32 9.84 0.82
CA ARG A 123 -17.02 10.62 -0.20
C ARG A 123 -16.66 12.09 -0.06
N GLY A 124 -16.49 12.79 -1.18
CA GLY A 124 -16.24 14.24 -1.20
C GLY A 124 -16.39 14.85 -2.58
#